data_AF-A0A1J1AC84-F1
#
_entry.id   AF-A0A1J1AC84-F1
#
_cell.length_a   1.000
_cell.length_b   1.000
_cell.length_c   1.000
_cell.angle_alpha   90.00
_cell.angle_beta   90.00
_cell.angle_gamma   90.00
#
_symmetry.space_group_name_H-M   'P 1'
#
loop_
_entity.id
_entity.type
_entity.pdbx_description
1 polymer ?
#
loop_
_entity_poly.entity_id
_entity_poly.type
_entity_poly.pdbx_seq_one_letter_code
_entity_poly.pdbx_strand_id
1 'polypeptide(L)' 'MTIATQLYLAGSALGVVGAMLLFVEFFQLPSYVRFDRDFESYSVEISPNDADEYTFFGRAGAILIAIAFALQLTGTFLA' A
#
# COMPACT_ATOMS: atom_id res chain seq x y z
N MET A 1 0.46 -10.20 -30.13
CA MET A 1 1.24 -9.94 -28.90
C MET A 1 1.93 -11.22 -28.48
N THR A 2 3.17 -11.16 -27.99
CA THR A 2 3.85 -12.33 -27.42
C THR A 2 3.35 -12.57 -25.99
N ILE A 3 3.50 -13.81 -25.49
CA ILE A 3 3.15 -14.17 -24.12
C ILE A 3 3.95 -13.34 -23.10
N ALA A 4 5.23 -13.06 -23.39
CA ALA A 4 6.08 -12.21 -22.56
C ALA A 4 5.49 -10.79 -22.42
N THR A 5 5.06 -10.16 -23.53
CA THR A 5 4.42 -8.83 -23.47
C THR A 5 3.13 -8.84 -22.66
N GLN A 6 2.33 -9.91 -22.74
CA GLN A 6 1.11 -10.04 -21.94
C GLN A 6 1.42 -10.15 -20.43
N LEU A 7 2.42 -10.94 -20.07
CA LEU A 7 2.87 -11.08 -18.68
C LEU A 7 3.40 -9.77 -18.10
N TYR A 8 4.16 -9.00 -18.88
CA TYR A 8 4.63 -7.68 -18.46
C TYR A 8 3.47 -6.72 -18.20
N LEU A 9 2.48 -6.64 -19.11
CA LEU A 9 1.33 -5.77 -18.92
C LEU A 9 0.46 -6.19 -17.72
N ALA A 10 0.20 -7.48 -17.57
CA ALA A 10 -0.52 -8.00 -16.41
C ALA A 10 0.23 -7.70 -15.11
N GLY A 11 1.54 -7.92 -15.08
CA GLY A 11 2.41 -7.60 -13.95
C GLY A 11 2.36 -6.11 -13.61
N SER A 12 2.52 -5.22 -14.59
CA SER A 12 2.41 -3.78 -14.38
C SER A 12 1.05 -3.36 -13.82
N ALA A 13 -0.06 -3.90 -14.34
CA ALA A 13 -1.39 -3.59 -13.85
C ALA A 13 -1.59 -4.02 -12.39
N LEU A 14 -1.20 -5.26 -12.04
CA LEU A 14 -1.26 -5.75 -10.67
C LEU A 14 -0.33 -4.96 -9.73
N GLY A 15 0.84 -4.55 -10.22
CA GLY A 15 1.79 -3.75 -9.46
C GLY A 15 1.24 -2.38 -9.09
N VAL A 16 0.54 -1.72 -10.02
CA VAL A 16 -0.13 -0.43 -9.76
C VAL A 16 -1.22 -0.59 -8.70
N VAL A 17 -2.09 -1.59 -8.84
CA VAL A 17 -3.17 -1.83 -7.86
C VAL A 17 -2.56 -2.18 -6.49
N GLY A 18 -1.54 -3.04 -6.46
CA GLY A 18 -0.87 -3.43 -5.22
C GLY A 18 -0.19 -2.25 -4.52
N ALA A 19 0.48 -1.38 -5.28
CA ALA A 19 1.09 -0.16 -4.76
C ALA A 19 0.05 0.81 -4.20
N MET A 20 -1.12 0.96 -4.84
CA MET A 20 -2.21 1.80 -4.31
C MET A 20 -2.77 1.25 -3.00
N LEU A 21 -2.93 -0.07 -2.87
CA LEU A 21 -3.41 -0.67 -1.63
C LEU A 21 -2.39 -0.53 -0.49
N LEU A 22 -1.10 -0.69 -0.77
CA LEU A 22 -0.03 -0.40 0.20
C LEU A 22 0.03 1.09 0.55
N PHE A 23 -0.20 1.97 -0.42
CA PHE A 23 -0.29 3.40 -0.15
C PHE A 23 -1.40 3.69 0.87
N VAL A 24 -2.59 3.13 0.71
CA VAL A 24 -3.69 3.30 1.68
C VAL A 24 -3.29 2.84 3.08
N GLU A 25 -2.51 1.77 3.22
CA GLU A 25 -1.99 1.29 4.52
C GLU A 25 -1.15 2.36 5.24
N PHE A 26 -0.22 3.02 4.52
CA PHE A 26 0.69 3.98 5.14
C PHE A 26 0.03 5.27 5.64
N PHE A 27 -1.17 5.58 5.16
CA PHE A 27 -1.90 6.80 5.51
C PHE A 27 -2.92 6.60 6.64
N GLN A 28 -2.90 5.45 7.32
CA GLN A 28 -3.81 5.16 8.43
C GLN A 28 -3.33 5.72 9.79
N LEU A 29 -2.26 6.52 9.81
CA LEU A 29 -1.74 7.13 11.04
C LEU A 29 -2.73 8.18 11.61
N PRO A 30 -3.17 8.05 12.87
CA PRO A 30 -4.06 9.03 13.49
C PRO A 30 -3.36 10.37 13.73
N SER A 31 -4.13 11.47 13.71
CA SER A 31 -3.63 12.81 14.07
C SER A 31 -3.45 12.91 15.58
N TYR A 32 -2.22 12.82 16.06
CA TYR A 32 -1.89 12.91 17.48
C TYR A 32 -1.97 14.33 18.06
N VAL A 33 -2.27 15.34 17.26
CA VAL A 33 -2.37 16.74 17.70
C VAL A 33 -3.83 17.18 17.65
N ARG A 34 -4.37 17.61 18.79
CA ARG A 34 -5.66 18.27 18.89
C ARG A 34 -5.47 19.71 19.38
N PHE A 35 -6.21 20.62 18.77
CA PHE A 35 -6.26 22.01 19.20
C PHE A 35 -7.49 22.21 20.08
N ASP A 36 -7.27 22.58 21.33
CA ASP A 36 -8.31 22.97 22.26
C ASP A 36 -8.58 24.48 22.13
N ARG A 37 -9.80 24.82 21.74
CA ARG A 37 -10.23 26.22 21.54
C ARG A 37 -10.53 26.95 22.84
N ASP A 38 -10.84 26.22 23.92
CA ASP A 38 -11.23 26.82 25.19
C ASP A 38 -9.99 27.32 25.96
N PHE A 39 -8.84 26.69 25.71
CA PHE A 39 -7.57 27.02 26.36
C PHE A 39 -6.48 27.52 25.38
N GLU A 40 -6.83 27.70 24.10
CA GLU A 40 -5.90 28.05 23.01
C GLU A 40 -4.60 27.21 23.03
N SER A 41 -4.73 25.92 23.31
CA SER A 41 -3.58 25.04 23.57
C SER A 41 -3.58 23.82 22.64
N TYR A 42 -2.39 23.32 22.33
CA TYR A 42 -2.21 22.07 21.60
C TYR A 42 -1.96 20.94 22.60
N SER A 43 -2.77 19.89 22.53
CA SER A 43 -2.53 18.64 23.26
C SER A 43 -2.04 17.56 22.30
N VAL A 44 -1.07 16.77 22.76
CA VAL A 44 -0.57 15.61 22.04
C VAL A 44 -1.11 14.36 22.74
N GLU A 45 -2.12 13.72 22.13
CA GLU A 45 -2.66 12.45 22.62
C GLU A 45 -2.01 11.32 21.82
N ILE A 46 -1.02 10.66 22.39
CA ILE A 46 -0.39 9.49 21.77
C ILE A 46 -1.13 8.24 22.26
N SER A 47 -2.00 7.66 21.42
CA SER A 47 -2.55 6.32 21.62
C SER A 47 -1.94 5.38 20.58
N PRO A 48 -0.88 4.61 20.91
CA PRO A 48 -0.28 3.66 19.98
C PRO A 48 -1.25 2.55 19.55
N ASN A 49 -2.29 2.30 20.34
CA ASN A 49 -3.33 1.31 20.04
C ASN A 49 -4.30 1.78 18.95
N ASP A 50 -4.29 3.07 18.60
CA ASP A 50 -5.17 3.62 17.55
C ASP A 50 -4.52 3.54 16.16
N ALA A 51 -3.28 3.06 16.07
CA ALA A 51 -2.64 2.75 14.79
C ALA A 51 -3.13 1.39 14.28
N ASP A 52 -3.93 1.40 13.22
CA ASP A 52 -4.31 0.19 12.51
C ASP A 52 -3.19 -0.22 11.55
N GLU A 53 -2.42 -1.24 11.94
CA GLU A 53 -1.38 -1.85 11.12
C GLU A 53 -1.80 -3.24 10.59
N TYR A 54 -1.21 -3.65 9.47
CA TYR A 54 -1.41 -4.95 8.82
C TYR A 54 -2.85 -5.17 8.35
N THR A 55 -3.51 -4.12 7.89
CA THR A 55 -4.88 -4.24 7.41
C THR A 55 -4.99 -5.15 6.19
N PHE A 56 -6.22 -5.52 5.86
CA PHE A 56 -6.47 -6.30 4.66
C PHE A 56 -5.96 -5.61 3.40
N PHE A 57 -5.96 -4.27 3.35
CA PHE A 57 -5.40 -3.50 2.23
C PHE A 57 -3.89 -3.65 2.13
N GLY A 58 -3.16 -3.46 3.23
CA GLY A 58 -1.71 -3.67 3.26
C GLY A 58 -1.32 -5.10 2.84
N ARG A 59 -2.01 -6.11 3.38
CA ARG A 59 -1.78 -7.52 3.05
C ARG A 59 -2.07 -7.84 1.58
N ALA A 60 -3.22 -7.42 1.08
CA ALA A 60 -3.59 -7.62 -0.33
C ALA A 60 -2.63 -6.87 -1.26
N GLY A 61 -2.25 -5.64 -0.92
CA GLY A 61 -1.30 -4.83 -1.67
C GLY A 61 0.06 -5.50 -1.81
N ALA A 62 0.60 -6.03 -0.70
CA ALA A 62 1.87 -6.77 -0.71
C ALA A 62 1.81 -8.02 -1.59
N ILE A 63 0.71 -8.79 -1.52
CA ILE A 63 0.51 -9.98 -2.36
C ILE A 63 0.46 -9.60 -3.84
N LEU A 64 -0.26 -8.53 -4.19
CA LEU A 64 -0.36 -8.07 -5.57
C LEU A 64 0.99 -7.60 -6.13
N ILE A 65 1.80 -6.91 -5.32
CA ILE A 65 3.18 -6.53 -5.68
C ILE A 65 4.04 -7.78 -5.93
N ALA A 66 3.94 -8.79 -5.06
CA ALA A 66 4.69 -10.04 -5.22
C ALA A 66 4.30 -10.77 -6.52
N ILE A 67 3.00 -10.86 -6.81
CA ILE A 67 2.50 -11.45 -8.07
C ILE A 67 2.96 -10.63 -9.27
N ALA A 68 2.88 -9.30 -9.20
CA ALA A 68 3.34 -8.41 -10.26
C ALA A 68 4.81 -8.66 -10.61
N PHE A 69 5.67 -8.74 -9.61
CA PHE A 69 7.08 -9.04 -9.78
C PHE A 69 7.30 -10.44 -10.36
N ALA A 70 6.57 -11.45 -9.86
CA ALA A 70 6.67 -12.81 -10.40
C ALA A 70 6.31 -12.86 -11.89
N LEU A 71 5.25 -12.18 -12.32
CA LEU A 71 4.85 -12.10 -13.73
C LEU A 71 5.90 -11.40 -14.59
N GLN A 72 6.49 -10.31 -14.10
CA GLN A 72 7.57 -9.61 -14.81
C GLN A 72 8.82 -10.49 -14.93
N LEU A 73 9.18 -11.21 -13.86
CA LEU A 73 10.30 -12.15 -13.88
C LEU A 73 10.06 -13.28 -14.87
N THR A 74 8.86 -13.90 -14.85
CA THR A 74 8.49 -14.93 -15.82
C THR A 74 8.51 -14.40 -17.26
N GLY A 75 7.96 -13.21 -17.50
CA GLY A 75 8.01 -12.55 -18.81
C GLY A 75 9.43 -12.39 -19.32
N THR A 76 10.38 -12.09 -18.43
CA THR A 76 11.81 -11.92 -18.74
C THR A 76 12.49 -13.20 -19.17
N PHE A 77 12.13 -14.34 -18.60
CA PHE A 77 12.66 -15.64 -19.04
C PHE A 77 12.01 -16.19 -20.31
N LEU A 78 10.87 -15.62 -20.73
CA LEU A 78 10.14 -16.02 -21.93
C LEU A 78 10.33 -15.07 -23.13
N ALA A 79 11.06 -13.97 -22.94
CA ALA A 79 11.28 -12.93 -23.94
C ALA A 79 12.43 -13.26 -24.91
#